data_AF-A0A7S1N3J9-F1
#
_entry.id   AF-A0A7S1N3J9-F1
#
_cell.length_a   1.000
_cell.length_b   1.000
_cell.length_c   1.000
_cell.angle_alpha   90.00
_cell.angle_beta   90.00
_cell.angle_gamma   90.00
#
_symmetry.space_group_name_H-M   'P 1'
#
loop_
_entity.id
_entity.type
_entity.pdbx_description
1 polymer ?
#
loop_
_entity_poly.entity_id
_entity_poly.type
_entity_poly.pdbx_seq_one_letter_code
_entity_poly.pdbx_strand_id
1 'polypeptide(L)'
;AVHLMYVDNECCICLDDGWTYGLVAWCGHSMCSSCGLCWLAKKPACPMCNEPTTLDTCTPIRKDHNGTDMSNPSEVESEQPFFSAVPLSQLLSYAPEDTTDSGPKSHSNLDSPVGNNDSSSSSSGSGTPVRA
;
A
#
# COMPACT_ATOMS: atom_id res chain seq x y z
N ALA A 1 -24.66 3.86 27.43
CA ALA A 1 -24.76 4.07 25.97
C ALA A 1 -23.53 3.41 25.34
N VAL A 2 -23.69 2.24 24.75
CA VAL A 2 -22.64 1.65 23.92
C VAL A 2 -22.70 2.40 22.60
N HIS A 3 -21.74 3.31 22.40
CA HIS A 3 -21.54 3.98 21.13
C HIS A 3 -21.24 2.85 20.14
N LEU A 4 -22.17 2.56 19.22
CA LEU A 4 -21.91 1.63 18.13
C LEU A 4 -20.74 2.22 17.36
N MET A 5 -19.54 1.71 17.64
CA MET A 5 -18.29 2.12 16.99
C MET A 5 -18.38 1.57 15.58
N TYR A 6 -18.97 2.38 14.69
CA TYR A 6 -19.06 2.06 13.29
C TYR A 6 -17.65 2.01 12.75
N VAL A 7 -17.16 0.79 12.49
CA VAL A 7 -15.88 0.60 11.82
C VAL A 7 -16.11 1.02 10.38
N ASP A 8 -15.55 2.17 10.02
CA ASP A 8 -15.69 2.67 8.66
C ASP A 8 -15.10 1.65 7.68
N ASN A 9 -15.89 1.35 6.64
CA ASN A 9 -15.47 0.43 5.59
C ASN A 9 -14.57 1.13 4.56
N GLU A 10 -14.12 2.33 4.86
CA GLU A 10 -13.19 3.08 4.03
C GLU A 10 -11.88 3.28 4.79
N CYS A 11 -10.75 3.32 4.06
CA CYS A 11 -9.50 3.69 4.68
C CYS A 11 -9.50 5.18 5.04
N CYS A 12 -9.30 5.51 6.33
CA CYS A 12 -9.29 6.91 6.78
C CYS A 12 -8.14 7.80 6.24
N ILE A 13 -7.21 7.24 5.45
CA ILE A 13 -6.08 7.97 4.86
C ILE A 13 -6.31 8.20 3.36
N CYS A 14 -6.59 7.15 2.59
CA CYS A 14 -6.77 7.25 1.14
C CYS A 14 -8.23 7.32 0.69
N LEU A 15 -9.18 7.16 1.62
CA LEU A 15 -10.62 7.17 1.35
C LEU A 15 -11.04 6.12 0.31
N ASP A 16 -10.33 4.98 0.31
CA ASP A 16 -10.61 3.84 -0.56
C ASP A 16 -11.28 2.72 0.25
N ASP A 17 -12.33 2.11 -0.29
CA ASP A 17 -13.01 0.93 0.25
C ASP A 17 -12.60 -0.38 -0.46
N GLY A 18 -11.90 -0.28 -1.59
CA GLY A 18 -11.45 -1.38 -2.45
C GLY A 18 -10.23 -2.17 -1.98
N TRP A 19 -9.83 -2.03 -0.71
CA TRP A 19 -8.68 -2.75 -0.16
C TRP A 19 -9.06 -4.11 0.45
N THR A 20 -8.21 -5.11 0.22
CA THR A 20 -8.38 -6.46 0.78
C THR A 20 -7.77 -6.62 2.16
N TYR A 21 -6.68 -5.90 2.46
CA TYR A 21 -5.93 -5.99 3.71
C TYR A 21 -5.87 -4.62 4.39
N GLY A 22 -6.15 -4.61 5.69
CA GLY A 22 -6.16 -3.41 6.50
C GLY A 22 -5.68 -3.64 7.92
N LEU A 23 -5.63 -2.54 8.66
CA LEU A 23 -5.22 -2.44 10.05
C LEU A 23 -6.30 -1.65 10.77
N VAL A 24 -6.72 -2.13 11.93
CA VAL A 24 -7.61 -1.42 12.85
C VAL A 24 -6.79 -1.00 14.06
N ALA A 25 -6.74 0.30 14.31
CA ALA A 25 -6.17 0.83 15.54
C ALA A 25 -7.08 0.47 16.72
N TRP A 26 -6.51 0.34 17.92
CA TRP A 26 -7.25 0.13 19.18
C TRP A 26 -8.35 1.17 19.44
N CYS A 27 -8.22 2.37 18.89
CA CYS A 27 -9.23 3.43 18.92
C CYS A 27 -10.43 3.18 17.98
N GLY A 28 -10.42 2.11 17.19
CA GLY A 28 -11.49 1.68 16.30
C GLY A 28 -11.38 2.16 14.85
N HIS A 29 -10.41 3.02 14.52
CA HIS A 29 -10.24 3.53 13.15
C HIS A 29 -9.48 2.54 12.25
N SER A 30 -9.99 2.35 11.04
CA SER A 30 -9.49 1.42 10.03
C SER A 30 -8.65 2.14 8.96
N MET A 31 -7.63 1.45 8.45
CA MET A 31 -6.79 1.91 7.35
C MET A 31 -6.33 0.73 6.51
N CYS A 32 -6.14 0.90 5.20
CA CYS A 32 -5.56 -0.15 4.38
C CYS A 32 -4.09 -0.39 4.81
N SER A 33 -3.59 -1.61 4.60
CA SER A 33 -2.25 -1.99 5.07
C SER A 33 -1.15 -1.09 4.52
N SER A 34 -1.25 -0.68 3.26
CA SER A 34 -0.26 0.22 2.62
C SER A 34 -0.20 1.58 3.32
N CYS A 35 -1.35 2.23 3.52
CA CYS A 35 -1.42 3.52 4.20
C CYS A 35 -1.00 3.43 5.66
N GLY A 36 -1.43 2.38 6.38
CA GLY A 36 -1.07 2.21 7.79
C GLY A 36 0.42 1.97 8.00
N LEU A 37 1.05 1.14 7.16
CA LEU A 37 2.51 0.94 7.21
C LEU A 37 3.26 2.25 6.94
N CYS A 38 2.87 2.99 5.90
CA CYS A 38 3.51 4.27 5.55
C CYS A 38 3.34 5.34 6.63
N TRP A 39 2.17 5.40 7.26
CA TRP A 39 1.85 6.38 8.27
C TRP A 39 2.52 6.07 9.60
N LEU A 40 2.36 4.85 10.12
CA LEU A 40 2.87 4.44 11.42
C LEU A 40 4.40 4.39 11.47
N ALA A 41 5.05 4.19 10.31
CA ALA A 41 6.51 4.34 10.20
C ALA A 41 6.98 5.79 10.41
N LYS A 42 6.13 6.79 10.11
CA LYS A 42 6.47 8.22 10.25
C LYS A 42 5.97 8.80 11.57
N LYS A 43 4.77 8.42 11.99
CA LYS A 43 4.10 8.94 13.17
C LYS A 43 3.35 7.81 13.89
N PRO A 44 3.79 7.39 15.09
CA PRO A 44 3.15 6.34 15.87
C PRO A 44 1.87 6.84 16.58
N ALA A 45 0.91 7.34 15.80
CA ALA A 45 -0.38 7.81 16.28
C ALA A 45 -1.46 7.62 15.21
N CYS A 46 -2.70 7.38 15.63
CA CYS A 46 -3.84 7.29 14.73
C CYS A 46 -4.02 8.59 13.94
N PRO A 47 -4.20 8.55 12.60
CA PRO A 47 -4.40 9.75 11.78
C PRO A 47 -5.71 10.48 12.10
N MET A 48 -6.72 9.79 12.66
CA MET A 48 -8.04 10.35 12.94
C MET A 48 -8.13 11.03 14.31
N CYS A 49 -7.75 10.31 15.38
CA CYS A 49 -7.89 10.79 16.75
C CYS A 49 -6.57 11.15 17.43
N ASN A 50 -5.44 10.93 16.76
CA ASN A 50 -4.09 11.15 17.30
C ASN A 50 -3.77 10.33 18.56
N GLU A 51 -4.54 9.28 18.86
CA GLU A 51 -4.20 8.34 19.94
C GLU A 51 -2.94 7.53 19.60
N PRO A 52 -2.07 7.28 20.60
CA PRO A 52 -0.82 6.57 20.38
C PRO A 52 -1.11 5.18 19.83
N THR A 53 -0.58 4.87 18.66
CA THR A 53 -0.83 3.62 17.95
C THR A 53 0.44 3.27 17.20
N THR A 54 0.94 2.05 17.35
CA THR A 54 2.04 1.49 16.55
C THR A 54 1.54 0.30 15.75
N LEU A 55 2.32 -0.13 14.76
CA LEU A 55 1.96 -1.26 13.89
C LEU A 55 1.70 -2.54 14.70
N ASP A 56 2.43 -2.73 15.79
CA ASP A 56 2.35 -3.89 16.69
C ASP A 56 1.06 -3.89 17.52
N THR A 57 0.48 -2.71 17.76
CA THR A 57 -0.78 -2.53 18.49
C THR A 57 -2.01 -2.57 17.59
N CYS A 58 -1.83 -2.57 16.28
CA CYS A 58 -2.93 -2.66 15.32
C CYS A 58 -3.38 -4.10 15.14
N THR A 59 -4.70 -4.29 15.01
CA THR A 59 -5.28 -5.57 14.63
C THR A 59 -5.34 -5.66 13.11
N PRO A 60 -4.68 -6.64 12.47
CA PRO A 60 -4.80 -6.85 11.03
C PRO A 60 -6.19 -7.40 10.69
N ILE A 61 -6.79 -6.87 9.62
CA ILE A 61 -8.09 -7.30 9.12
C ILE A 61 -8.03 -7.58 7.63
N ARG A 62 -8.89 -8.51 7.18
CA ARG A 62 -9.09 -8.83 5.77
C ARG A 62 -10.53 -8.50 5.41
N LYS A 63 -10.74 -7.73 4.35
CA LYS A 63 -12.06 -7.54 3.76
C LYS A 63 -12.26 -8.56 2.64
N ASP A 64 -13.30 -9.35 2.77
CA ASP A 64 -13.90 -10.05 1.64
C ASP A 64 -14.71 -9.04 0.85
N HIS A 65 -14.32 -8.81 -0.40
CA HIS A 65 -15.18 -8.15 -1.37
C HIS A 65 -16.27 -9.14 -1.80
N ASN A 66 -17.09 -9.64 -0.86
CA ASN A 66 -18.28 -10.39 -1.23
C ASN A 66 -19.39 -9.41 -1.66
N GLY A 67 -19.07 -8.60 -2.67
CA GLY A 67 -20.06 -7.99 -3.54
C GLY A 67 -20.58 -9.07 -4.48
N THR A 68 -21.38 -10.00 -3.98
CA THR A 68 -22.32 -10.72 -4.84
C THR A 68 -23.44 -9.75 -5.18
N ASP A 69 -23.19 -8.89 -6.17
CA ASP A 69 -24.14 -8.82 -7.27
C ASP A 69 -24.07 -10.17 -8.00
N MET A 70 -25.23 -10.70 -8.41
CA MET A 70 -25.45 -12.02 -9.04
C MET A 70 -25.65 -13.21 -8.09
N SER A 71 -26.93 -13.45 -7.79
CA SER A 71 -27.49 -14.80 -7.62
C SER A 71 -27.17 -15.64 -8.86
N ASN A 72 -26.17 -16.52 -8.81
CA ASN A 72 -26.06 -17.64 -9.74
C ASN A 72 -25.57 -18.91 -9.02
N PRO A 73 -26.46 -19.87 -8.69
CA PRO A 73 -26.04 -21.21 -8.33
C PRO A 73 -25.71 -21.94 -9.63
N SER A 74 -24.45 -21.93 -10.02
CA SER A 74 -23.93 -22.89 -10.99
C SER A 74 -22.90 -23.75 -10.27
N GLU A 75 -23.37 -24.94 -9.92
CA GLU A 75 -22.59 -26.12 -9.58
C GLU A 75 -21.31 -26.20 -10.42
N VAL A 76 -20.19 -26.31 -9.74
CA VAL A 76 -19.13 -27.21 -10.20
C VAL A 76 -18.65 -27.97 -8.97
N GLU A 77 -19.00 -29.25 -9.01
CA GLU A 77 -18.65 -30.29 -8.07
C GLU A 77 -17.15 -30.28 -7.75
N SER A 78 -16.87 -30.55 -6.48
CA SER A 78 -15.92 -31.56 -6.01
C SER A 78 -14.87 -31.99 -7.02
N GLU A 79 -13.58 -31.71 -6.76
CA GLU A 79 -12.48 -32.70 -6.58
C GLU A 79 -11.27 -32.01 -5.90
N GLN A 80 -11.04 -32.31 -4.62
CA GLN A 80 -9.72 -32.33 -3.98
C GLN A 80 -9.45 -33.81 -3.66
N PRO A 81 -8.21 -34.30 -3.41
CA PRO A 81 -6.89 -33.67 -3.48
C PRO A 81 -5.85 -34.55 -4.21
N PHE A 82 -4.87 -33.98 -4.91
CA PHE A 82 -3.69 -34.77 -5.30
C PHE A 82 -2.44 -33.90 -5.38
N PHE A 83 -1.76 -33.71 -4.26
CA PHE A 83 -0.31 -33.89 -4.18
C PHE A 83 0.03 -34.24 -2.73
N SER A 84 -0.12 -35.55 -2.46
CA SER A 84 0.50 -36.21 -1.33
C SER A 84 2.01 -35.95 -1.35
N ALA A 85 2.56 -35.73 -0.17
CA ALA A 85 3.94 -35.44 0.15
C ALA A 85 4.97 -36.15 -0.75
N VAL A 86 5.81 -35.37 -1.44
CA VAL A 86 7.06 -35.89 -2.01
C VAL A 86 8.08 -35.94 -0.86
N PRO A 87 8.62 -37.12 -0.49
CA PRO A 87 9.64 -37.21 0.55
C PRO A 87 10.95 -36.54 0.11
N LEU A 88 11.64 -35.91 1.06
CA LEU A 88 12.86 -35.10 0.91
C LEU A 88 14.06 -35.81 0.24
N SER A 89 13.96 -37.12 -0.02
CA SER A 89 15.00 -37.94 -0.63
C SER A 89 15.07 -37.88 -2.17
N GLN A 90 14.15 -37.16 -2.84
CA GLN A 90 14.14 -37.02 -4.31
C GLN A 90 14.61 -35.65 -4.83
N LEU A 91 15.04 -34.73 -3.97
CA LEU A 91 15.42 -33.35 -4.35
C LEU A 91 16.90 -33.16 -4.73
N LEU A 92 17.71 -34.24 -4.78
CA LEU A 92 19.16 -34.14 -4.99
C LEU A 92 19.63 -34.28 -6.45
N SER A 93 18.73 -34.32 -7.45
CA SER A 93 19.11 -34.57 -8.85
C SER A 93 18.83 -33.43 -9.82
N TYR A 94 18.42 -32.25 -9.37
CA TYR A 94 18.28 -31.09 -10.25
C TYR A 94 19.61 -30.33 -10.35
N ALA A 95 20.43 -30.73 -11.33
CA ALA A 95 21.55 -29.93 -11.81
C ALA A 95 21.00 -28.75 -12.65
N PRO A 96 21.36 -27.50 -12.37
CA PRO A 96 20.98 -26.38 -13.24
C PRO A 96 21.76 -26.46 -14.54
N GLU A 97 21.03 -26.51 -15.66
CA GLU A 97 21.61 -26.49 -16.99
C GLU A 97 22.14 -25.09 -17.30
N ASP A 98 23.44 -25.06 -17.62
CA ASP A 98 24.23 -23.93 -18.04
C ASP A 98 23.60 -23.28 -19.29
N THR A 99 23.02 -22.09 -19.12
CA THR A 99 22.67 -21.22 -20.24
C THR A 99 23.68 -20.09 -20.29
N THR A 100 24.81 -20.38 -20.93
CA THR A 100 25.58 -19.35 -21.61
C THR A 100 24.76 -18.82 -22.78
N ASP A 101 24.33 -17.56 -22.73
CA ASP A 101 24.14 -16.78 -23.95
C ASP A 101 24.32 -15.27 -23.70
N SER A 102 25.50 -14.80 -24.07
CA SER A 102 25.73 -13.59 -24.86
C SER A 102 25.03 -12.28 -24.45
N GLY A 103 25.80 -11.37 -23.82
CA GLY A 103 25.61 -9.92 -24.04
C GLY A 103 26.01 -9.52 -25.47
N PRO A 104 26.19 -8.23 -25.83
CA PRO A 104 25.92 -7.00 -25.07
C PRO A 104 25.15 -5.93 -25.89
N LYS A 105 24.64 -4.87 -25.24
CA LYS A 105 24.76 -3.51 -25.82
C LYS A 105 24.52 -2.40 -24.80
N SER A 106 25.64 -1.89 -24.32
CA SER A 106 25.78 -0.56 -23.72
C SER A 106 25.49 0.48 -24.80
N HIS A 107 24.53 1.37 -24.54
CA HIS A 107 24.39 2.61 -25.30
C HIS A 107 24.75 3.75 -24.37
N SER A 108 26.03 4.08 -24.34
CA SER A 108 26.52 5.38 -23.92
C SER A 108 26.14 6.41 -24.98
N ASN A 109 25.46 7.49 -24.60
CA ASN A 109 25.68 8.78 -25.21
C ASN A 109 25.51 9.88 -24.16
N LEU A 110 26.67 10.44 -23.80
CA LEU A 110 26.78 11.80 -23.30
C LEU A 110 26.29 12.74 -24.39
N ASP A 111 25.43 13.68 -24.03
CA ASP A 111 25.48 15.02 -24.59
C ASP A 111 25.36 16.00 -23.41
N SER A 112 26.29 16.93 -23.32
CA SER A 112 26.36 18.00 -22.32
C SER A 112 26.29 19.34 -23.08
N PRO A 113 26.45 20.48 -22.40
CA PRO A 113 25.42 21.34 -21.83
C PRO A 113 25.27 22.65 -22.62
N VAL A 114 24.12 23.34 -22.56
CA VAL A 114 24.10 24.79 -22.86
C VAL A 114 22.84 25.46 -22.29
N GLY A 115 23.01 26.63 -21.68
CA GLY A 115 21.92 27.61 -21.55
C GLY A 115 21.73 28.22 -20.17
N ASN A 116 22.74 28.95 -19.70
CA ASN A 116 22.54 30.01 -18.71
C ASN A 116 21.52 31.01 -19.25
N ASN A 117 20.64 31.55 -18.39
CA ASN A 117 20.13 32.91 -18.50
C ASN A 117 19.64 33.38 -17.13
N ASP A 118 20.51 34.14 -16.48
CA ASP A 118 20.18 35.18 -15.52
C ASP A 118 19.08 36.11 -16.04
N SER A 119 18.16 36.49 -15.16
CA SER A 119 17.52 37.83 -15.14
C SER A 119 16.83 38.05 -13.78
N SER A 120 17.65 38.48 -12.83
CA SER A 120 17.50 39.61 -11.92
C SER A 120 16.13 40.32 -11.76
N SER A 121 15.74 40.46 -10.48
CA SER A 121 15.22 41.69 -9.83
C SER A 121 13.79 42.16 -10.18
N SER A 122 12.96 42.79 -9.34
CA SER A 122 13.06 43.39 -8.00
C SER A 122 11.65 43.88 -7.59
N SER A 123 11.50 44.33 -6.34
CA SER A 123 10.63 45.45 -5.90
C SER A 123 9.40 45.12 -5.04
N SER A 124 9.61 45.25 -3.72
CA SER A 124 8.96 46.20 -2.80
C SER A 124 7.51 46.65 -3.04
N GLY A 125 6.65 46.46 -2.03
CA GLY A 125 5.32 47.07 -1.97
C GLY A 125 4.67 46.98 -0.59
N SER A 126 5.03 47.92 0.29
CA SER A 126 4.39 48.25 1.56
C SER A 126 2.93 48.70 1.40
N GLY A 127 2.03 48.31 2.32
CA GLY A 127 0.68 48.88 2.37
C GLY A 127 -0.26 48.30 3.44
N THR A 128 -0.06 48.68 4.71
CA THR A 128 -1.19 48.88 5.63
C THR A 128 -1.74 50.29 5.38
N PRO A 129 -3.08 50.53 5.39
CA PRO A 129 -3.68 50.98 6.65
C PRO A 129 -5.16 50.59 6.89
N VAL A 130 -5.48 50.73 8.17
CA VAL A 130 -6.76 50.87 8.90
C VAL A 130 -8.03 51.17 8.10
N ARG A 131 -9.16 50.57 8.51
CA ARG A 131 -10.50 51.15 8.30
C ARG A 131 -11.37 51.00 9.55
N ALA A 132 -11.86 52.18 9.94
CA ALA A 132 -12.92 52.63 10.86
C ALA A 132 -13.68 51.59 11.70
#